data_AF-A0A847GEW3-F1
#
_entry.id   AF-A0A847GEW3-F1
#
_cell.length_a   1.000
_cell.length_b   1.000
_cell.length_c   1.000
_cell.angle_alpha   90.00
_cell.angle_beta   90.00
_cell.angle_gamma   90.00
#
_symmetry.space_group_name_H-M   'P 1'
#
loop_
_entity.id
_entity.type
_entity.pdbx_description
1 polymer ?
#
loop_
_entity_poly.entity_id
_entity_poly.type
_entity_poly.pdbx_seq_one_letter_code
_entity_poly.pdbx_strand_id
1 'polypeptide(L)'
;MNPPRARRRAKAAGFTLLELLVAVTVLVILVALVQGSFVSVTDSMASARESADLLLLRQMLHRSLSQNLAAVHMDAAALIEENQFLGENQDGGYGPADTLRFCTSQPMPGAFSLPGVLKSV
;
A
#
# COMPACT_ATOMS: atom_id res chain seq x y z
N MET A 1 28.61 -25.96 -75.13
CA MET A 1 29.68 -26.24 -74.14
C MET A 1 29.61 -25.15 -73.08
N ASN A 2 29.12 -25.45 -71.87
CA ASN A 2 28.90 -24.46 -70.80
C ASN A 2 30.09 -24.44 -69.83
N PRO A 3 30.59 -23.28 -69.39
CA PRO A 3 31.73 -23.21 -68.48
C PRO A 3 31.35 -23.63 -67.05
N PRO A 4 32.30 -24.19 -66.27
CA PRO A 4 32.06 -24.58 -64.89
C PRO A 4 31.85 -23.35 -64.00
N ARG A 5 30.76 -23.35 -63.24
CA ARG A 5 30.47 -22.32 -62.22
C ARG A 5 31.46 -22.47 -61.07
N ALA A 6 32.39 -21.53 -60.95
CA ALA A 6 33.28 -21.44 -59.80
C ALA A 6 32.46 -21.23 -58.52
N ARG A 7 32.37 -22.27 -57.69
CA ARG A 7 31.82 -22.17 -56.33
C ARG A 7 32.76 -21.29 -55.50
N ARG A 8 32.38 -20.03 -55.26
CA ARG A 8 33.00 -19.20 -54.23
C ARG A 8 32.82 -19.90 -52.88
N ARG A 9 33.90 -20.45 -52.32
CA ARG A 9 33.93 -20.84 -50.91
C ARG A 9 33.80 -19.56 -50.08
N ALA A 10 32.68 -19.40 -49.39
CA ALA A 10 32.56 -18.39 -48.35
C ALA A 10 33.62 -18.73 -47.28
N LYS A 11 34.56 -17.81 -47.03
CA LYS A 11 35.48 -17.96 -45.89
C LYS A 11 34.62 -17.92 -44.63
N ALA A 12 34.57 -19.03 -43.90
CA ALA A 12 34.07 -19.02 -42.54
C ALA A 12 35.04 -18.15 -41.73
N ALA A 13 34.63 -16.93 -41.39
CA ALA A 13 35.35 -16.11 -40.42
C ALA A 13 35.16 -16.79 -39.06
N GLY A 14 36.25 -17.26 -38.45
CA GLY A 14 36.20 -17.84 -37.10
C GLY A 14 35.88 -16.76 -36.07
N PHE A 15 35.17 -17.16 -35.01
CA PHE A 15 34.83 -16.30 -33.89
C PHE A 15 36.10 -15.84 -33.17
N THR A 16 36.29 -14.54 -32.98
CA THR A 16 37.48 -14.02 -32.29
C THR A 16 37.24 -13.90 -30.78
N LEU A 17 38.27 -14.12 -29.96
CA LEU A 17 38.19 -13.88 -28.51
C LEU A 17 37.83 -12.42 -28.20
N LEU A 18 38.27 -11.49 -29.05
CA LEU A 18 37.94 -10.06 -28.93
C LEU A 18 36.43 -9.83 -29.11
N GLU A 19 35.82 -10.47 -30.10
CA GLU A 19 34.38 -10.38 -30.35
C GLU A 19 33.56 -10.97 -29.20
N LEU A 20 34.02 -12.07 -28.60
CA LEU A 20 33.43 -12.60 -27.37
C LEU A 20 33.53 -11.59 -26.21
N LEU A 21 34.69 -10.98 -26.02
CA LEU A 21 34.91 -10.01 -24.95
C LEU A 21 34.03 -8.77 -25.13
N VAL A 22 33.91 -8.26 -26.36
CA VAL A 22 33.02 -7.14 -26.69
C VAL A 22 31.56 -7.55 -26.47
N ALA A 23 31.15 -8.74 -26.88
CA ALA A 23 29.78 -9.22 -26.66
C ALA A 23 29.43 -9.32 -25.17
N VAL A 24 30.32 -9.90 -24.36
CA VAL A 24 30.11 -10.04 -22.91
C VAL A 24 30.10 -8.68 -22.21
N THR A 25 30.99 -7.76 -22.59
CA THR A 25 31.00 -6.40 -22.01
C THR A 25 29.71 -5.64 -22.32
N VAL A 26 29.24 -5.67 -23.57
CA VAL A 26 27.94 -5.08 -23.94
C VAL A 26 26.80 -5.74 -23.18
N LEU A 27 26.80 -7.07 -23.05
CA LEU A 27 25.78 -7.80 -22.30
C LEU A 27 25.74 -7.35 -20.83
N VAL A 28 26.89 -7.23 -20.17
CA VAL A 28 26.98 -6.77 -18.77
C VAL A 28 26.44 -5.35 -18.61
N ILE A 29 26.77 -4.44 -19.53
CA ILE A 29 26.27 -3.06 -19.52
C ILE A 29 24.74 -3.05 -19.65
N LEU A 30 24.18 -3.84 -20.58
CA LEU A 30 22.73 -3.93 -20.77
C LEU A 30 22.02 -4.49 -19.54
N VAL A 31 22.55 -5.55 -18.93
CA VAL A 31 22.00 -6.14 -17.71
C VAL A 31 22.01 -5.13 -16.56
N ALA A 32 23.10 -4.39 -16.38
CA ALA A 32 23.21 -3.38 -15.33
C ALA A 32 22.17 -2.26 -15.49
N LEU A 33 21.97 -1.74 -16.72
CA LEU A 33 20.97 -0.71 -17.01
C LEU A 33 19.54 -1.19 -16.73
N VAL A 34 19.23 -2.42 -17.15
CA VAL A 34 17.92 -3.04 -16.91
C VAL A 34 17.70 -3.22 -15.40
N GLN A 35 18.67 -3.80 -14.70
CA GLN A 35 18.56 -4.03 -13.26
C GLN A 35 18.36 -2.73 -12.48
N GLY A 36 19.12 -1.67 -12.79
CA GLY A 36 18.95 -0.36 -12.16
C GLY A 36 17.55 0.22 -12.37
N SER A 37 17.01 0.07 -13.59
CA SER A 37 15.65 0.52 -13.92
C SER A 37 14.59 -0.27 -13.16
N PHE A 38 14.74 -1.60 -13.08
CA PHE A 38 13.82 -2.46 -12.33
C PHE A 38 13.79 -2.15 -10.83
N VAL A 39 14.97 -1.93 -10.22
CA VAL A 39 15.06 -1.56 -8.80
C VAL A 39 14.34 -0.24 -8.55
N SER A 40 14.62 0.78 -9.38
CA SER A 40 13.98 2.10 -9.24
C SER A 40 12.46 2.05 -9.33
N VAL A 41 11.91 1.28 -10.27
CA VAL A 41 10.45 1.10 -10.42
C VAL A 41 9.87 0.35 -9.23
N THR A 42 10.54 -0.69 -8.76
CA THR A 42 10.06 -1.51 -7.62
C THR A 42 10.03 -0.69 -6.34
N ASP A 43 11.07 0.08 -6.05
CA ASP A 43 11.13 0.96 -4.88
C ASP A 43 10.06 2.06 -4.95
N SER A 44 9.89 2.67 -6.14
CA SER A 44 8.85 3.67 -6.37
C SER A 44 7.45 3.09 -6.14
N MET A 45 7.19 1.86 -6.61
CA MET A 45 5.93 1.17 -6.39
C MET A 45 5.70 0.81 -4.92
N ALA A 46 6.75 0.38 -4.21
CA ALA A 46 6.66 0.10 -2.77
C ALA A 46 6.27 1.36 -1.98
N SER A 47 6.91 2.49 -2.27
CA SER A 47 6.59 3.78 -1.65
C SER A 47 5.18 4.28 -2.01
N ALA A 48 4.78 4.14 -3.28
CA ALA A 48 3.43 4.50 -3.73
C ALA A 48 2.35 3.63 -3.03
N ARG A 49 2.65 2.36 -2.78
CA ARG A 49 1.75 1.46 -2.07
C ARG A 49 1.59 1.84 -0.60
N GLU A 50 2.69 2.11 0.10
CA GLU A 50 2.65 2.52 1.51
C GLU A 50 1.84 3.80 1.70
N SER A 51 2.05 4.79 0.83
CA SER A 51 1.28 6.04 0.86
C SER A 51 -0.21 5.85 0.57
N ALA A 52 -0.57 4.94 -0.35
CA ALA A 52 -1.95 4.57 -0.62
C ALA A 52 -2.61 3.89 0.60
N ASP A 53 -1.92 2.97 1.26
CA ASP A 53 -2.41 2.26 2.44
C ASP A 53 -2.67 3.23 3.61
N LEU A 54 -1.76 4.18 3.85
CA LEU A 54 -1.94 5.23 4.86
C LEU A 54 -3.15 6.13 4.56
N LEU A 55 -3.35 6.48 3.29
CA LEU A 55 -4.49 7.31 2.87
C LEU A 55 -5.81 6.58 3.07
N LEU A 56 -5.88 5.29 2.74
CA LEU A 56 -7.05 4.45 2.97
C LEU A 56 -7.36 4.30 4.47
N LEU A 57 -6.34 4.04 5.29
CA LEU A 57 -6.49 3.95 6.74
C LEU A 57 -7.01 5.28 7.32
N ARG A 58 -6.44 6.41 6.90
CA ARG A 58 -6.88 7.74 7.31
C ARG A 58 -8.33 8.01 6.90
N GLN A 59 -8.72 7.68 5.67
CA GLN A 59 -10.09 7.84 5.20
C GLN A 59 -11.07 6.96 5.96
N MET A 60 -10.70 5.71 6.23
CA MET A 60 -11.50 4.78 7.03
C MET A 60 -11.70 5.32 8.45
N LEU A 61 -10.64 5.73 9.12
CA LEU A 61 -10.71 6.29 10.48
C LEU A 61 -11.55 7.56 10.51
N HIS A 62 -11.35 8.48 9.56
CA HIS A 62 -12.12 9.71 9.49
C HIS A 62 -13.61 9.44 9.25
N ARG A 63 -13.94 8.51 8.34
CA ARG A 63 -15.33 8.13 8.07
C ARG A 63 -15.97 7.46 9.29
N SER A 64 -15.26 6.53 9.93
CA SER A 64 -15.74 5.85 11.14
C SER A 64 -16.00 6.84 12.27
N LEU A 65 -15.02 7.69 12.56
CA LEU A 65 -15.12 8.70 13.62
C LEU A 65 -16.25 9.70 13.35
N SER A 66 -16.35 10.25 12.14
CA SER A 66 -17.42 11.17 11.78
C SER A 66 -18.81 10.52 11.86
N GLN A 67 -18.95 9.27 11.42
CA GLN A 67 -20.19 8.52 11.54
C GLN A 67 -20.57 8.30 13.01
N ASN A 68 -19.64 7.82 13.84
CA ASN A 68 -19.91 7.55 15.25
C ASN A 68 -20.27 8.85 15.99
N LEU A 69 -19.54 9.95 15.73
CA LEU A 69 -19.79 11.25 16.36
C LEU A 69 -21.13 11.88 15.94
N ALA A 70 -21.56 11.67 14.70
CA ALA A 70 -22.85 12.19 14.22
C ALA A 70 -24.06 11.57 14.94
N ALA A 71 -23.88 10.41 15.56
CA ALA A 71 -24.93 9.68 16.25
C ALA A 71 -24.64 9.52 17.76
N VAL A 72 -23.86 10.44 18.33
CA VAL A 72 -23.62 10.51 19.78
C VAL A 72 -24.95 10.78 20.48
N HIS A 73 -25.20 10.00 21.53
CA HIS A 73 -26.31 10.18 22.44
C HIS A 73 -25.76 10.56 23.81
N MET A 74 -26.20 11.69 24.34
CA MET A 74 -25.80 12.18 25.66
C MET A 74 -27.03 12.45 26.51
N ASP A 75 -26.99 11.98 27.76
CA ASP A 75 -27.96 12.41 28.77
C ASP A 75 -27.57 13.79 29.29
N ALA A 76 -28.36 14.81 28.94
CA ALA A 76 -28.09 16.21 29.33
C ALA A 76 -28.14 16.44 30.84
N ALA A 77 -28.83 15.57 31.59
CA ALA A 77 -28.88 15.64 33.05
C ALA A 77 -27.73 14.88 33.72
N ALA A 78 -26.90 14.16 32.94
CA ALA A 78 -25.79 13.33 33.41
C ALA A 78 -26.17 12.39 34.57
N LEU A 79 -27.43 11.96 34.62
CA LEU A 79 -27.96 11.12 35.71
C LEU A 79 -27.46 9.69 35.59
N ILE A 80 -27.16 9.26 34.37
CA ILE A 80 -26.61 7.95 34.04
C ILE A 80 -25.15 8.12 33.64
N GLU A 81 -24.24 7.61 34.47
CA GLU A 81 -22.79 7.69 34.26
C GLU A 81 -22.36 7.03 32.94
N GLU A 82 -23.07 5.99 32.51
CA GLU A 82 -22.83 5.27 31.26
C GLU A 82 -23.12 6.09 30.00
N ASN A 83 -23.96 7.14 30.08
CA ASN A 83 -24.34 7.97 28.93
C ASN A 83 -23.55 9.30 28.85
N GLN A 84 -22.45 9.39 29.59
CA GLN A 84 -21.58 10.57 29.56
C GLN A 84 -20.65 10.51 28.35
N PHE A 85 -20.38 11.68 27.75
CA PHE A 85 -19.36 11.84 26.72
C PHE A 85 -18.05 12.25 27.38
N LEU A 86 -17.08 11.35 27.40
CA LEU A 86 -15.82 11.53 28.11
C LEU A 86 -14.66 11.52 27.14
N GLY A 87 -13.79 12.51 27.25
CA GLY A 87 -12.49 12.54 26.57
C GLY A 87 -11.39 12.30 27.59
N GLU A 88 -10.58 11.28 27.37
CA GLU A 88 -9.41 10.96 28.17
C GLU A 88 -8.16 11.23 27.33
N ASN A 89 -7.26 12.06 27.84
CA ASN A 89 -5.96 12.24 27.23
C ASN A 89 -5.00 11.24 27.87
N GLN A 90 -4.45 10.35 27.06
CA GLN A 90 -3.52 9.31 27.51
C GLN A 90 -2.31 9.26 26.60
N ASP A 91 -1.13 9.01 27.16
CA ASP A 91 0.05 8.67 26.38
C ASP A 91 0.03 7.16 26.07
N GLY A 92 -0.09 6.82 24.79
CA GLY A 92 -0.02 5.46 24.28
C GLY A 92 1.42 5.02 23.96
N GLY A 93 1.60 3.74 23.64
CA GLY A 93 2.92 3.16 23.32
C GLY A 93 3.63 3.77 22.09
N TYR A 94 2.96 4.61 21.32
CA TYR A 94 3.48 5.28 20.12
C TYR A 94 3.36 6.82 20.17
N GLY A 95 3.02 7.41 21.32
CA GLY A 95 2.79 8.86 21.49
C GLY A 95 1.40 9.18 22.06
N PRO A 96 0.97 10.45 22.02
CA PRO A 96 -0.33 10.86 22.54
C PRO A 96 -1.47 10.08 21.86
N ALA A 97 -2.34 9.50 22.67
CA ALA A 97 -3.44 8.64 22.29
C ALA A 97 -4.70 9.09 23.04
N ASP A 98 -5.31 10.17 22.56
CA ASP A 98 -6.59 10.64 23.08
C ASP A 98 -7.70 9.59 22.82
N THR A 99 -8.43 9.23 23.86
CA THR A 99 -9.59 8.33 23.81
C THR A 99 -10.88 9.10 24.05
N LEU A 100 -11.91 8.78 23.29
CA LEU A 100 -13.26 9.29 23.49
C LEU A 100 -14.18 8.11 23.82
N ARG A 101 -14.94 8.21 24.90
CA ARG A 101 -15.96 7.23 25.30
C ARG A 101 -17.33 7.88 25.24
N PHE A 102 -18.25 7.26 24.50
CA PHE A 102 -19.62 7.74 24.39
C PHE A 102 -20.62 6.68 23.96
N CYS A 103 -21.89 6.92 24.25
CA CYS A 103 -22.99 6.13 23.72
C CYS A 103 -23.40 6.63 22.33
N THR A 104 -23.64 5.71 21.40
CA THR A 104 -24.23 6.00 20.10
C THR A 104 -25.56 5.28 19.92
N SER A 105 -26.49 5.93 19.21
CA SER A 105 -27.74 5.33 18.76
C SER A 105 -27.60 4.52 17.47
N GLN A 106 -26.37 4.36 16.94
CA GLN A 106 -26.15 3.51 15.77
C GLN A 106 -26.40 2.05 16.09
N PRO A 107 -27.03 1.29 15.17
CA PRO A 107 -27.24 -0.12 15.36
C PRO A 107 -25.90 -0.86 15.48
N MET A 108 -25.81 -1.80 16.42
CA MET A 108 -24.67 -2.71 16.48
C MET A 108 -24.55 -3.48 15.15
N PRO A 109 -23.35 -3.55 14.54
CA PRO A 109 -23.11 -4.40 13.38
C PRO A 109 -23.38 -5.87 13.75
N GLY A 110 -24.35 -6.51 13.09
CA GLY A 110 -24.70 -7.92 13.32
C GLY A 110 -26.20 -8.16 13.47
N ALA A 111 -26.60 -9.44 13.51
CA ALA A 111 -28.00 -9.88 13.52
C ALA A 111 -28.76 -9.64 14.85
N PHE A 112 -28.09 -9.12 15.88
CA PHE A 112 -28.61 -9.06 17.25
C PHE A 112 -28.77 -7.63 17.81
N SER A 113 -28.82 -6.60 16.95
CA SER A 113 -29.15 -5.26 17.44
C SER A 113 -30.64 -5.14 17.72
N LEU A 114 -31.01 -5.13 19.02
CA LEU A 114 -32.37 -4.86 19.46
C LEU A 114 -32.64 -3.33 19.36
N PRO A 115 -33.83 -2.91 18.87
CA PRO A 115 -34.21 -1.51 18.85
C PRO A 115 -34.14 -0.87 20.25
N GLY A 116 -33.56 0.32 20.35
CA GLY A 116 -33.46 1.08 21.61
C GLY A 116 -32.23 0.77 22.47
N VAL A 117 -31.37 -0.17 22.04
CA VAL A 117 -30.08 -0.42 22.71
C VAL A 117 -29.05 0.59 22.23
N LEU A 118 -28.50 1.38 23.16
CA LEU A 118 -27.37 2.26 22.91
C LEU A 118 -26.07 1.46 22.94
N LYS A 119 -25.15 1.77 22.02
CA LYS A 119 -23.82 1.14 21.95
C LYS A 119 -22.80 2.08 22.57
N SER A 120 -22.00 1.60 23.52
CA SER A 120 -20.77 2.29 23.95
C SER A 120 -19.69 2.14 22.89
N VAL A 121 -19.03 3.25 22.53
CA VAL A 121 -17.89 3.34 21.61
C VAL A 121 -16.65 3.77 22.37
#